data_AF-A0AB37ZYI5-F1
#
_entry.id   AF-A0AB37ZYI5-F1
#
_cell.length_a   1.000
_cell.length_b   1.000
_cell.length_c   1.000
_cell.angle_alpha   90.00
_cell.angle_beta   90.00
_cell.angle_gamma   90.00
#
_symmetry.space_group_name_H-M   'P 1'
#
loop_
_entity.id
_entity.type
_entity.pdbx_description
1 polymer ?
#
loop_
_entity_poly.entity_id
_entity_poly.type
_entity_poly.pdbx_seq_one_letter_code
_entity_poly.pdbx_strand_id
1 'polypeptide(L)'
;MTNNLKISKSEEKHNESLPFFLLWVYSMGIMKNTNTTTYIKDDRISMQMTQSHWKNDIEYVALVEDLIYHEELLHMETITHHHFTNRLEHSIRVSYKSYQLAKKWNLDTRSTARAGLLHDFFHEDRDAVAQLNIGAHADAHPKIACENACRITEISSLERDIILKHMFLVSRCGLPRYKESFVVTYVDKYVAIREVVEPIKEIAGSRIRNLVSKFSPVNLNINI
;
A
#
# COMPACT_ATOMS: atom_id res chain seq x y z
N MET A 1 -55.23 45.03 6.94
CA MET A 1 -54.00 44.74 6.18
C MET A 1 -53.36 43.49 6.78
N THR A 2 -53.62 42.32 6.23
CA THR A 2 -52.93 41.06 6.58
C THR A 2 -52.74 40.28 5.28
N ASN A 3 -51.56 40.42 4.68
CA ASN A 3 -51.19 39.71 3.46
C ASN A 3 -50.75 38.29 3.82
N ASN A 4 -51.54 37.31 3.39
CA ASN A 4 -51.13 35.91 3.31
C ASN A 4 -50.23 35.72 2.08
N LEU A 5 -48.93 35.52 2.27
CA LEU A 5 -48.05 34.97 1.24
C LEU A 5 -47.74 33.50 1.53
N LYS A 6 -48.35 32.62 0.73
CA LYS A 6 -47.88 31.24 0.52
C LYS A 6 -46.52 31.32 -0.19
N ILE A 7 -45.48 30.77 0.43
CA ILE A 7 -44.22 30.48 -0.25
C ILE A 7 -44.13 28.96 -0.40
N SER A 8 -44.23 28.53 -1.65
CA SER A 8 -43.99 27.16 -2.12
C SER A 8 -42.55 26.74 -1.85
N LYS A 9 -42.34 25.60 -1.19
CA LYS A 9 -41.05 24.90 -1.22
C LYS A 9 -40.84 24.32 -2.61
N SER A 10 -39.84 24.83 -3.33
CA SER A 10 -39.25 24.13 -4.48
C SER A 10 -38.29 23.06 -3.95
N GLU A 11 -38.58 21.79 -4.24
CA GLU A 11 -37.63 20.69 -4.04
C GLU A 11 -36.51 20.80 -5.08
N GLU A 12 -35.33 21.22 -4.65
CA GLU A 12 -34.09 21.03 -5.40
C GLU A 12 -33.72 19.55 -5.37
N LYS A 13 -33.79 18.90 -6.54
CA LYS A 13 -33.22 17.57 -6.75
C LYS A 13 -31.69 17.69 -6.73
N HIS A 14 -31.07 17.33 -5.61
CA HIS A 14 -29.64 17.04 -5.58
C HIS A 14 -29.35 15.81 -6.45
N ASN A 15 -28.68 16.07 -7.57
CA ASN A 15 -28.12 15.04 -8.42
C ASN A 15 -26.88 14.49 -7.70
N GLU A 16 -27.04 13.40 -6.96
CA GLU A 16 -25.92 12.71 -6.31
C GLU A 16 -25.04 12.06 -7.38
N SER A 17 -24.06 12.81 -7.88
CA SER A 17 -22.92 12.23 -8.57
C SER A 17 -22.22 11.29 -7.60
N LEU A 18 -22.12 10.01 -7.94
CA LEU A 18 -21.39 9.02 -7.16
C LEU A 18 -20.02 9.60 -6.75
N PRO A 19 -19.62 9.50 -5.47
CA PRO A 19 -18.34 10.02 -5.02
C PRO A 19 -17.22 9.42 -5.87
N PHE A 20 -16.25 10.24 -6.26
CA PHE A 20 -15.06 9.85 -7.05
C PHE A 20 -14.46 8.50 -6.61
N PHE A 21 -14.57 8.20 -5.32
CA PHE A 21 -14.27 6.93 -4.66
C PHE A 21 -14.87 5.67 -5.36
N LEU A 22 -16.16 5.67 -5.72
CA LEU A 22 -16.80 4.50 -6.32
C LEU A 22 -16.39 4.30 -7.79
N LEU A 23 -16.18 5.39 -8.54
CA LEU A 23 -15.63 5.33 -9.90
C LEU A 23 -14.18 4.83 -9.89
N TRP A 24 -13.39 5.24 -8.88
CA TRP A 24 -12.00 4.86 -8.69
C TRP A 24 -11.82 3.36 -8.36
N VAL A 25 -12.63 2.81 -7.44
CA VAL A 25 -12.61 1.37 -7.11
C VAL A 25 -13.01 0.52 -8.33
N TYR A 26 -14.01 0.96 -9.11
CA TYR A 26 -14.44 0.25 -10.32
C TYR A 26 -13.37 0.24 -11.43
N SER A 27 -12.62 1.33 -11.59
CA SER A 27 -11.57 1.43 -12.62
C SER A 27 -10.36 0.52 -12.35
N MET A 28 -10.01 0.28 -11.08
CA MET A 28 -8.90 -0.61 -10.71
C MET A 28 -9.19 -2.10 -10.99
N GLY A 29 -10.46 -2.51 -10.99
CA GLY A 29 -10.87 -3.89 -11.31
C GLY A 29 -10.64 -4.31 -12.77
N ILE A 30 -10.32 -3.37 -13.67
CA ILE A 30 -10.14 -3.59 -15.12
C ILE A 30 -8.67 -3.53 -15.54
N MET A 31 -7.72 -3.72 -14.62
CA MET A 31 -6.32 -3.95 -15.01
C MET A 31 -6.12 -5.42 -15.38
N LYS A 32 -6.41 -5.76 -16.64
CA LYS A 32 -6.01 -7.06 -17.23
C LYS A 32 -4.49 -7.08 -17.37
N ASN A 33 -3.83 -7.85 -16.51
CA ASN A 33 -2.41 -8.14 -16.63
C ASN A 33 -2.20 -9.16 -17.77
N THR A 34 -1.65 -8.71 -18.89
CA THR A 34 -1.11 -9.59 -19.93
C THR A 34 0.39 -9.70 -19.72
N ASN A 35 0.84 -10.78 -19.09
CA ASN A 35 2.14 -11.38 -19.34
C ASN A 35 2.12 -12.83 -18.85
N THR A 36 2.08 -13.75 -19.81
CA THR A 36 2.26 -15.18 -19.62
C THR A 36 3.73 -15.46 -19.38
N THR A 37 4.08 -16.19 -18.32
CA THR A 37 5.39 -16.86 -18.25
C THR A 37 5.20 -18.24 -17.62
N THR A 38 5.49 -19.25 -18.42
CA THR A 38 5.66 -20.65 -18.02
C THR A 38 7.02 -20.84 -17.34
N TYR A 39 7.11 -21.62 -16.25
CA TYR A 39 7.88 -22.89 -16.19
C TYR A 39 8.11 -23.47 -14.77
N ILE A 40 8.03 -24.82 -14.76
CA ILE A 40 8.57 -25.92 -13.91
C ILE A 40 8.29 -25.97 -12.40
N LYS A 41 7.64 -27.10 -12.05
CA LYS A 41 7.33 -27.75 -10.77
C LYS A 41 8.51 -27.80 -9.77
N ASP A 42 8.27 -27.32 -8.55
CA ASP A 42 8.89 -27.83 -7.32
C ASP A 42 7.89 -27.75 -6.15
N ASP A 43 7.74 -28.84 -5.40
CA ASP A 43 6.61 -29.18 -4.52
C ASP A 43 6.76 -28.64 -3.08
N ARG A 44 7.22 -27.40 -2.94
CA ARG A 44 7.19 -26.66 -1.66
C ARG A 44 6.51 -25.32 -1.88
N ILE A 45 5.19 -25.31 -1.70
CA ILE A 45 4.22 -24.19 -1.75
C ILE A 45 4.92 -22.82 -1.76
N SER A 46 5.26 -22.36 -2.96
CA SER A 46 5.79 -21.03 -3.21
C SER A 46 4.61 -20.07 -3.27
N MET A 47 4.47 -19.30 -2.19
CA MET A 47 3.52 -18.20 -2.04
C MET A 47 3.84 -17.13 -3.09
N GLN A 48 3.21 -17.18 -4.26
CA GLN A 48 3.36 -16.17 -5.30
C GLN A 48 2.52 -14.92 -4.95
N MET A 49 2.97 -14.19 -3.93
CA MET A 49 2.80 -12.74 -3.93
C MET A 49 3.36 -12.26 -5.26
N THR A 50 2.62 -11.42 -5.99
CA THR A 50 3.11 -10.82 -7.24
C THR A 50 4.37 -10.01 -6.90
N GLN A 51 5.55 -10.64 -7.00
CA GLN A 51 6.80 -9.97 -6.73
C GLN A 51 6.84 -8.75 -7.63
N SER A 52 6.89 -7.57 -7.02
CA SER A 52 7.08 -6.33 -7.78
C SER A 52 8.38 -6.50 -8.55
N HIS A 53 8.30 -6.59 -9.88
CA HIS A 53 9.45 -6.66 -10.77
C HIS A 53 10.17 -5.31 -10.87
N TRP A 54 10.24 -4.56 -9.77
CA TRP A 54 10.79 -3.21 -9.70
C TRP A 54 12.26 -3.17 -10.13
N LYS A 55 13.01 -4.26 -9.88
CA LYS A 55 14.41 -4.42 -10.32
C LYS A 55 14.58 -4.38 -11.83
N ASN A 56 13.53 -4.70 -12.59
CA ASN A 56 13.55 -4.70 -14.05
C ASN A 56 13.10 -3.35 -14.64
N ASP A 57 12.56 -2.44 -13.81
CA ASP A 57 12.19 -1.08 -14.22
C ASP A 57 13.38 -0.15 -13.97
N ILE A 58 14.23 0.00 -14.99
CA ILE A 58 15.47 0.78 -14.93
C ILE A 58 15.19 2.23 -14.55
N GLU A 59 14.07 2.80 -14.99
CA GLU A 59 13.71 4.18 -14.67
C GLU A 59 13.38 4.31 -13.19
N TYR A 60 12.58 3.40 -12.63
CA TYR A 60 12.32 3.39 -11.19
C TYR A 60 13.61 3.21 -10.38
N VAL A 61 14.45 2.24 -10.76
CA VAL A 61 15.72 1.97 -10.05
C VAL A 61 16.60 3.22 -10.04
N ALA A 62 16.77 3.90 -11.17
CA ALA A 62 17.55 5.12 -11.27
C ALA A 62 17.03 6.26 -10.36
N LEU A 63 15.74 6.26 -9.99
CA LEU A 63 15.18 7.26 -9.08
C LEU A 63 15.48 6.97 -7.60
N VAL A 64 15.79 5.74 -7.24
CA VAL A 64 15.92 5.31 -5.84
C VAL A 64 17.24 4.59 -5.53
N GLU A 65 18.12 4.40 -6.51
CA GLU A 65 19.36 3.63 -6.36
C GLU A 65 20.30 4.17 -5.28
N ASP A 66 20.26 5.49 -5.02
CA ASP A 66 21.01 6.14 -3.95
C ASP A 66 20.49 5.79 -2.54
N LEU A 67 19.26 5.26 -2.43
CA LEU A 67 18.61 4.93 -1.17
C LEU A 67 18.38 3.44 -0.97
N ILE A 68 17.95 2.72 -2.01
CA ILE A 68 17.43 1.35 -1.88
C ILE A 68 18.48 0.32 -1.44
N TYR A 69 19.77 0.68 -1.54
CA TYR A 69 20.91 -0.11 -1.08
C TYR A 69 21.58 0.46 0.17
N HIS A 70 21.03 1.51 0.77
CA HIS A 70 21.56 2.11 1.99
C HIS A 70 21.39 1.14 3.16
N GLU A 71 22.44 0.96 3.96
CA GLU A 71 22.49 -0.04 5.05
C GLU A 71 21.33 0.11 6.03
N GLU A 72 21.03 1.34 6.46
CA GLU A 72 19.91 1.60 7.36
C GLU A 72 18.55 1.21 6.76
N LEU A 73 18.33 1.35 5.44
CA LEU A 73 17.10 0.87 4.80
C LEU A 73 17.09 -0.65 4.71
N LEU A 74 18.21 -1.28 4.33
CA LEU A 74 18.32 -2.73 4.26
C LEU A 74 18.04 -3.39 5.62
N HIS A 75 18.40 -2.74 6.72
CA HIS A 75 18.07 -3.22 8.07
C HIS A 75 16.55 -3.42 8.30
N MET A 76 15.69 -2.71 7.58
CA MET A 76 14.23 -2.90 7.68
C MET A 76 13.76 -4.29 7.20
N GLU A 77 14.60 -5.05 6.49
CA GLU A 77 14.32 -6.43 6.10
C GLU A 77 14.18 -7.36 7.32
N THR A 78 14.86 -7.05 8.42
CA THR A 78 14.81 -7.87 9.65
C THR A 78 13.59 -7.56 10.52
N ILE A 79 12.76 -6.58 10.13
CA ILE A 79 11.65 -6.10 10.94
C ILE A 79 10.33 -6.60 10.37
N THR A 80 9.67 -7.48 11.12
CA THR A 80 8.35 -8.02 10.77
C THR A 80 7.31 -6.91 10.62
N HIS A 81 6.52 -6.99 9.56
CA HIS A 81 5.46 -6.06 9.23
C HIS A 81 4.22 -6.81 8.76
N HIS A 82 3.03 -6.36 9.17
CA HIS A 82 1.73 -7.02 8.91
C HIS A 82 1.70 -8.55 9.12
N HIS A 83 2.52 -9.08 10.03
CA HIS A 83 2.67 -10.51 10.37
C HIS A 83 3.19 -11.46 9.26
N PHE A 84 3.21 -11.04 7.99
CA PHE A 84 3.55 -11.91 6.86
C PHE A 84 4.60 -11.32 5.91
N THR A 85 5.04 -10.08 6.13
CA THR A 85 6.06 -9.39 5.33
C THR A 85 7.11 -8.75 6.25
N ASN A 86 8.13 -8.14 5.66
CA ASN A 86 9.02 -7.21 6.36
C ASN A 86 8.77 -5.76 5.91
N ARG A 87 9.27 -4.80 6.71
CA ARG A 87 9.06 -3.36 6.49
C ARG A 87 9.73 -2.87 5.21
N LEU A 88 10.93 -3.37 4.87
CA LEU A 88 11.62 -3.02 3.62
C LEU A 88 10.78 -3.40 2.39
N GLU A 89 10.29 -4.64 2.34
CA GLU A 89 9.47 -5.12 1.22
C GLU A 89 8.16 -4.34 1.10
N HIS A 90 7.52 -4.01 2.22
CA HIS A 90 6.33 -3.16 2.23
C HIS A 90 6.65 -1.80 1.60
N SER A 91 7.69 -1.11 2.09
CA SER A 91 8.10 0.20 1.58
C SER A 91 8.46 0.17 0.09
N ILE A 92 9.15 -0.87 -0.38
CA ILE A 92 9.45 -1.04 -1.81
C ILE A 92 8.18 -1.22 -2.64
N ARG A 93 7.21 -2.02 -2.18
CA ARG A 93 5.92 -2.22 -2.89
C ARG A 93 5.12 -0.93 -2.97
N VAL A 94 5.07 -0.17 -1.87
CA VAL A 94 4.38 1.14 -1.81
C VAL A 94 5.07 2.13 -2.73
N SER A 95 6.40 2.24 -2.66
CA SER A 95 7.21 3.10 -3.51
C SER A 95 6.96 2.82 -4.99
N TYR A 96 7.13 1.57 -5.42
CA TYR A 96 7.03 1.20 -6.83
C TYR A 96 5.61 1.41 -7.39
N LYS A 97 4.57 1.01 -6.66
CA LYS A 97 3.17 1.23 -7.09
C LYS A 97 2.84 2.72 -7.14
N SER A 98 3.31 3.51 -6.18
CA SER A 98 3.07 4.96 -6.15
C SER A 98 3.78 5.64 -7.31
N TYR A 99 5.01 5.25 -7.63
CA TYR A 99 5.74 5.69 -8.83
C TYR A 99 4.95 5.41 -10.11
N GLN A 100 4.41 4.19 -10.28
CA GLN A 100 3.62 3.83 -11.46
C GLN A 100 2.38 4.73 -11.62
N LEU A 101 1.70 5.04 -10.52
CA LEU A 101 0.55 5.95 -10.52
C LEU A 101 0.96 7.40 -10.79
N ALA A 102 2.04 7.88 -10.16
CA ALA A 102 2.57 9.20 -10.40
C ALA A 102 2.95 9.39 -11.87
N LYS A 103 3.59 8.39 -12.49
CA LYS A 103 3.94 8.39 -13.91
C LYS A 103 2.69 8.45 -14.79
N LYS A 104 1.68 7.63 -14.48
CA LYS A 104 0.40 7.61 -15.21
C LYS A 104 -0.34 8.95 -15.13
N TRP A 105 -0.21 9.67 -14.02
CA TRP A 105 -0.90 10.94 -13.76
C TRP A 105 -0.03 12.17 -13.99
N ASN A 106 1.17 12.00 -14.55
CA ASN A 106 2.13 13.08 -14.81
C ASN A 106 2.40 13.94 -13.56
N LEU A 107 2.63 13.26 -12.44
CA LEU A 107 3.04 13.84 -11.15
C LEU A 107 4.57 13.74 -10.97
N ASP A 108 5.10 14.28 -9.87
CA ASP A 108 6.53 14.14 -9.57
C ASP A 108 6.87 12.68 -9.19
N THR A 109 7.33 11.92 -10.18
CA THR A 109 7.68 10.50 -10.05
C THR A 109 8.87 10.28 -9.14
N ARG A 110 9.87 11.17 -9.18
CA ARG A 110 11.09 11.04 -8.37
C ARG A 110 10.76 11.19 -6.89
N SER A 111 10.13 12.29 -6.52
CA SER A 111 9.74 12.56 -5.13
C SER A 111 8.79 11.50 -4.61
N THR A 112 7.83 11.05 -5.44
CA THR A 112 6.88 10.00 -5.06
C THR A 112 7.57 8.66 -4.79
N ALA A 113 8.48 8.23 -5.67
CA ALA A 113 9.22 6.98 -5.49
C ALA A 113 10.05 7.02 -4.22
N ARG A 114 10.87 8.05 -4.04
CA ARG A 114 11.77 8.19 -2.89
C ARG A 114 11.02 8.29 -1.58
N ALA A 115 10.03 9.18 -1.48
CA ALA A 115 9.25 9.30 -0.26
C ALA A 115 8.40 8.07 0.03
N GLY A 116 7.89 7.39 -1.01
CA GLY A 116 7.22 6.10 -0.84
C GLY A 116 8.16 5.00 -0.32
N LEU A 117 9.46 5.05 -0.64
CA LEU A 117 10.45 4.13 -0.09
C LEU A 117 10.80 4.47 1.37
N LEU A 118 10.73 5.74 1.73
CA LEU A 118 11.13 6.26 3.05
C LEU A 118 9.96 6.44 4.04
N HIS A 119 8.70 6.27 3.62
CA HIS A 119 7.54 6.65 4.43
C HIS A 119 7.48 5.95 5.80
N ASP A 120 7.98 4.71 5.83
CA ASP A 120 8.05 3.83 6.98
C ASP A 120 9.51 3.61 7.44
N PHE A 121 10.41 4.55 7.18
CA PHE A 121 11.84 4.41 7.49
C PHE A 121 12.18 4.60 8.98
N PHE A 122 11.76 3.65 9.81
CA PHE A 122 12.08 3.59 11.23
C PHE A 122 12.46 2.16 11.63
N HIS A 123 13.17 1.99 12.74
CA HIS A 123 13.73 0.70 13.15
C HIS A 123 13.09 0.15 14.42
N GLU A 124 12.41 1.02 15.15
CA GLU A 124 11.76 0.70 16.40
C GLU A 124 10.54 -0.20 16.18
N ASP A 125 10.29 -1.08 17.15
CA ASP A 125 9.03 -1.78 17.27
C ASP A 125 7.96 -0.89 17.91
N ARG A 126 6.73 -1.40 18.00
CA ARG A 126 5.59 -0.62 18.50
C ARG A 126 5.75 -0.19 19.96
N ASP A 127 6.35 -1.05 20.78
CA ASP A 127 6.51 -0.82 22.22
C ASP A 127 7.64 0.19 22.47
N ALA A 128 8.73 0.10 21.72
CA ALA A 128 9.80 1.10 21.71
C ALA A 128 9.27 2.47 21.27
N VAL A 129 8.47 2.55 20.20
CA VAL A 129 7.84 3.81 19.79
C VAL A 129 6.92 4.37 20.88
N ALA A 130 6.17 3.52 21.59
CA ALA A 130 5.31 3.96 22.68
C ALA A 130 6.09 4.57 23.86
N GLN A 131 7.29 4.04 24.14
CA GLN A 131 8.15 4.54 25.21
C GLN A 131 8.77 5.92 24.92
N LEU A 132 8.83 6.34 23.66
CA LEU A 132 9.36 7.65 23.27
C LEU A 132 8.46 8.82 23.72
N ASN A 133 7.22 8.57 24.14
CA ASN A 133 6.25 9.61 24.54
C ASN A 133 5.98 10.68 23.45
N ILE A 134 6.21 10.36 22.18
CA ILE A 134 6.04 11.28 21.02
C ILE A 134 4.57 11.34 20.54
N GLY A 135 3.73 10.40 21.01
CA GLY A 135 2.30 10.32 20.69
C GLY A 135 1.85 8.89 20.40
N ALA A 136 0.66 8.75 19.82
CA ALA A 136 0.22 7.46 19.30
C ALA A 136 1.18 6.97 18.21
N HIS A 137 1.32 5.65 18.04
CA HIS A 137 2.21 5.07 17.03
C HIS A 137 2.02 5.70 15.63
N ALA A 138 0.77 5.94 15.23
CA ALA A 138 0.42 6.58 13.95
C ALA A 138 0.89 8.05 13.82
N ASP A 139 1.11 8.74 14.93
CA ASP A 139 1.64 10.11 14.96
C ASP A 139 3.18 10.13 15.06
N ALA A 140 3.76 9.10 15.68
CA ALA A 140 5.18 9.05 16.00
C ALA A 140 6.03 8.54 14.84
N HIS A 141 5.67 7.40 14.22
CA HIS A 141 6.52 6.82 13.17
C HIS A 141 6.69 7.72 11.93
N PRO A 142 5.71 8.53 11.47
CA PRO A 142 5.95 9.42 10.34
C PRO A 142 7.02 10.47 10.65
N LYS A 143 7.11 10.91 11.92
CA LYS A 143 8.12 11.87 12.37
C LYS A 143 9.50 11.23 12.47
N ILE A 144 9.56 10.03 13.04
CA ILE A 144 10.81 9.25 13.13
C ILE A 144 11.34 8.95 11.72
N ALA A 145 10.46 8.47 10.84
CA ALA A 145 10.79 8.20 9.44
C ALA A 145 11.31 9.44 8.70
N CYS A 146 10.68 10.59 8.94
CA CYS A 146 11.12 11.85 8.35
C CYS A 146 12.49 12.30 8.88
N GLU A 147 12.76 12.13 10.17
CA GLU A 147 14.05 12.46 10.80
C GLU A 147 15.16 11.55 10.27
N ASN A 148 14.91 10.23 10.21
CA ASN A 148 15.85 9.25 9.66
C ASN A 148 16.14 9.53 8.19
N ALA A 149 15.12 9.84 7.40
CA ALA A 149 15.30 10.24 6.00
C ALA A 149 16.20 11.48 5.87
N CYS A 150 16.00 12.51 6.70
CA CYS A 150 16.83 13.73 6.69
C CYS A 150 18.30 13.46 7.02
N ARG A 151 18.61 12.41 7.79
CA ARG A 151 19.98 12.06 8.15
C ARG A 151 20.77 11.48 6.98
N ILE A 152 20.11 10.71 6.11
CA ILE A 152 20.79 9.94 5.05
C ILE A 152 20.68 10.59 3.66
N THR A 153 19.73 11.51 3.47
CA THR A 153 19.52 12.17 2.18
C THR A 153 18.85 13.53 2.32
N GLU A 154 19.03 14.38 1.31
CA GLU A 154 18.26 15.61 1.21
C GLU A 154 16.82 15.29 0.82
N ILE A 155 15.86 15.82 1.58
CA ILE A 155 14.43 15.66 1.31
C ILE A 155 13.78 17.00 0.98
N SER A 156 13.07 17.03 -0.14
CA SER A 156 12.27 18.16 -0.60
C SER A 156 11.05 18.40 0.30
N SER A 157 10.39 19.55 0.12
CA SER A 157 9.14 19.83 0.83
C SER A 157 8.00 18.88 0.44
N LEU A 158 8.05 18.32 -0.78
CA LEU A 158 7.10 17.34 -1.26
C LEU A 158 7.33 15.99 -0.57
N GLU A 159 8.56 15.48 -0.62
CA GLU A 159 8.91 14.21 0.04
C GLU A 159 8.64 14.25 1.54
N ARG A 160 8.98 15.37 2.20
CA ARG A 160 8.68 15.59 3.61
C ARG A 160 7.18 15.54 3.91
N ASP A 161 6.34 16.15 3.07
CA ASP A 161 4.88 16.12 3.24
C ASP A 161 4.31 14.71 3.06
N ILE A 162 4.82 13.96 2.08
CA ILE A 162 4.48 12.56 1.85
C ILE A 162 4.80 11.74 3.10
N ILE A 163 6.05 11.77 3.58
CA ILE A 163 6.50 10.96 4.72
C ILE A 163 5.71 11.33 5.98
N LEU A 164 5.57 12.61 6.30
CA LEU A 164 4.89 13.01 7.53
C LEU A 164 3.38 12.70 7.54
N LYS A 165 2.73 12.72 6.36
CA LYS A 165 1.26 12.67 6.27
C LYS A 165 0.73 11.43 5.58
N HIS A 166 1.57 10.45 5.27
CA HIS A 166 1.09 9.20 4.68
C HIS A 166 0.06 8.51 5.59
N MET A 167 0.07 8.73 6.90
CA MET A 167 -0.95 8.28 7.86
C MET A 167 -2.18 9.19 7.96
N PHE A 168 -2.50 9.95 6.91
CA PHE A 168 -3.70 10.76 6.88
C PHE A 168 -4.96 9.89 7.15
N LEU A 169 -5.94 10.48 7.86
CA LEU A 169 -7.14 9.85 8.46
C LEU A 169 -6.92 9.06 9.76
N VAL A 170 -5.70 8.62 10.07
CA VAL A 170 -5.39 7.86 11.30
C VAL A 170 -4.34 8.52 12.19
N SER A 171 -3.75 9.63 11.73
CA SER A 171 -2.78 10.45 12.47
C SER A 171 -3.22 11.91 12.53
N ARG A 172 -2.61 12.65 13.47
CA ARG A 172 -2.74 14.10 13.67
C ARG A 172 -1.67 14.91 12.92
N CYS A 173 -0.93 14.29 12.00
CA CYS A 173 0.10 14.95 11.19
C CYS A 173 -0.47 15.94 10.14
N GLY A 174 -1.79 16.03 10.03
CA GLY A 174 -2.50 17.03 9.22
C GLY A 174 -2.90 16.54 7.84
N LEU A 175 -3.55 17.42 7.08
CA LEU A 175 -4.03 17.14 5.72
C LEU A 175 -2.86 17.14 4.72
N PRO A 176 -2.73 16.11 3.85
CA PRO A 176 -1.76 16.09 2.76
C PRO A 176 -1.90 17.33 1.87
N ARG A 177 -0.77 17.97 1.55
CA ARG A 177 -0.76 19.21 0.74
C ARG A 177 -0.69 18.92 -0.76
N TYR A 178 -0.09 17.79 -1.13
CA TYR A 178 0.22 17.44 -2.50
C TYR A 178 -0.57 16.21 -2.97
N LYS A 179 -0.75 16.08 -4.28
CA LYS A 179 -1.48 14.95 -4.88
C LYS A 179 -0.72 13.64 -4.65
N GLU A 180 0.59 13.70 -4.77
CA GLU A 180 1.54 12.62 -4.51
C GLU A 180 1.43 12.09 -3.08
N SER A 181 1.23 12.98 -2.10
CA SER A 181 1.00 12.59 -0.71
C SER A 181 -0.28 11.77 -0.55
N PHE A 182 -1.36 12.11 -1.28
CA PHE A 182 -2.54 11.25 -1.34
C PHE A 182 -2.26 9.93 -2.05
N VAL A 183 -1.51 9.93 -3.15
CA VAL A 183 -1.14 8.69 -3.86
C VAL A 183 -0.46 7.70 -2.92
N VAL A 184 0.61 8.13 -2.24
CA VAL A 184 1.36 7.27 -1.32
C VAL A 184 0.49 6.84 -0.14
N THR A 185 -0.30 7.76 0.42
CA THR A 185 -1.27 7.43 1.48
C THR A 185 -2.18 6.29 1.06
N TYR A 186 -2.82 6.35 -0.11
CA TYR A 186 -3.76 5.32 -0.53
C TYR A 186 -3.09 4.00 -0.91
N VAL A 187 -1.94 4.07 -1.58
CA VAL A 187 -1.18 2.89 -1.99
C VAL A 187 -0.69 2.12 -0.76
N ASP A 188 -0.21 2.80 0.27
CA ASP A 188 0.18 2.21 1.55
C ASP A 188 -0.95 1.33 2.13
N LYS A 189 -2.16 1.88 2.29
CA LYS A 189 -3.30 1.12 2.87
C LYS A 189 -3.68 -0.05 1.97
N TYR A 190 -3.66 0.16 0.64
CA TYR A 190 -3.96 -0.91 -0.31
C TYR A 190 -2.95 -2.06 -0.21
N VAL A 191 -1.66 -1.75 -0.13
CA VAL A 191 -0.59 -2.75 0.01
C VAL A 191 -0.71 -3.48 1.36
N ALA A 192 -0.88 -2.74 2.45
CA ALA A 192 -1.08 -3.28 3.79
C ALA A 192 -2.27 -4.28 3.86
N ILE A 193 -3.40 -3.92 3.26
CA ILE A 193 -4.58 -4.80 3.20
C ILE A 193 -4.26 -6.09 2.44
N ARG A 194 -3.57 -6.00 1.29
CA ARG A 194 -3.22 -7.18 0.49
C ARG A 194 -2.25 -8.10 1.21
N GLU A 195 -1.27 -7.53 1.90
CA GLU A 195 -0.28 -8.26 2.69
C GLU A 195 -0.89 -9.08 3.81
N VAL A 196 -2.03 -8.66 4.35
CA VAL A 196 -2.79 -9.44 5.34
C VAL A 196 -3.75 -10.42 4.67
N VAL A 197 -4.51 -9.96 3.67
CA VAL A 197 -5.64 -10.73 3.10
C VAL A 197 -5.17 -11.89 2.21
N GLU A 198 -4.11 -11.71 1.43
CA GLU A 198 -3.65 -12.73 0.48
C GLU A 198 -3.15 -14.00 1.20
N PRO A 199 -2.24 -13.91 2.20
CA PRO A 199 -1.82 -15.09 2.97
C PRO A 199 -2.99 -15.81 3.65
N ILE A 200 -3.95 -15.06 4.22
CA ILE A 200 -5.13 -15.64 4.89
C ILE A 200 -5.99 -16.43 3.91
N LYS A 201 -6.24 -15.89 2.71
CA LYS A 201 -7.01 -16.59 1.66
C LYS A 201 -6.32 -17.88 1.22
N GLU A 202 -4.99 -17.87 1.09
CA GLU A 202 -4.24 -19.06 0.72
C GLU A 202 -4.26 -20.14 1.81
N ILE A 203 -4.11 -19.74 3.07
CA ILE A 203 -4.23 -20.65 4.23
C ILE A 203 -5.65 -21.24 4.29
N ALA A 204 -6.69 -20.44 4.10
CA ALA A 204 -8.07 -20.92 4.09
C ALA A 204 -8.34 -21.87 2.91
N GLY A 205 -7.90 -21.51 1.70
CA GLY A 205 -8.08 -22.31 0.50
C GLY A 205 -7.33 -23.63 0.54
N SER A 206 -6.10 -23.66 1.07
CA SER A 206 -5.32 -24.90 1.25
C SER A 206 -5.97 -25.83 2.26
N ARG A 207 -6.49 -25.31 3.39
CA ARG A 207 -7.27 -26.09 4.36
C ARG A 207 -8.51 -26.72 3.72
N ILE A 208 -9.26 -25.95 2.94
CA ILE A 208 -10.45 -26.46 2.25
C ILE A 208 -10.07 -27.56 1.24
N ARG A 209 -9.04 -27.34 0.40
CA ARG A 209 -8.56 -28.35 -0.56
C ARG A 209 -8.13 -29.64 0.14
N ASN A 210 -7.41 -29.54 1.25
CA ASN A 210 -6.97 -30.70 2.04
C ASN A 210 -8.13 -31.45 2.71
N LEU A 211 -9.20 -30.74 3.08
CA LEU A 211 -10.43 -31.38 3.58
C LEU A 211 -11.17 -32.08 2.45
N VAL A 212 -11.40 -31.40 1.32
CA VAL A 212 -12.06 -31.99 0.14
C VAL A 212 -11.32 -33.23 -0.33
N SER A 213 -9.98 -33.21 -0.42
CA SER A 213 -9.20 -34.39 -0.84
C SER A 213 -9.31 -35.58 0.11
N LYS A 214 -9.60 -35.36 1.41
CA LYS A 214 -9.85 -36.44 2.39
C LYS A 214 -11.25 -37.05 2.25
N PHE A 215 -12.21 -36.29 1.71
CA PHE A 215 -13.60 -36.71 1.56
C PHE A 215 -14.00 -37.01 0.11
N SER A 216 -13.13 -36.76 -0.87
CA SER A 216 -13.33 -37.24 -2.24
C SER A 216 -13.27 -38.77 -2.25
N PRO A 217 -14.33 -39.45 -2.71
CA PRO A 217 -14.29 -40.90 -2.85
C PRO A 217 -13.17 -41.25 -3.84
N VAL A 218 -12.24 -42.08 -3.40
CA VAL A 218 -11.29 -42.76 -4.29
C VAL A 218 -12.14 -43.44 -5.37
N ASN A 219 -11.90 -43.11 -6.65
CA ASN A 219 -12.56 -43.77 -7.77
C ASN A 219 -12.47 -45.29 -7.58
N LEU A 220 -13.59 -45.93 -7.29
CA LEU A 220 -13.75 -47.36 -7.40
C LEU A 220 -13.56 -47.67 -8.89
N ASN A 221 -12.39 -48.23 -9.23
CA ASN A 221 -12.20 -48.93 -10.49
C ASN A 221 -13.22 -50.06 -10.55
N ILE A 222 -14.35 -49.81 -11.21
CA ILE A 222 -15.29 -50.83 -11.61
C ILE A 222 -14.63 -51.60 -12.76
N ASN A 223 -13.99 -52.71 -12.41
CA ASN A 223 -13.81 -53.82 -13.34
C ASN A 223 -14.98 -54.78 -13.13
N ILE A 224 -16.00 -54.68 -13.98
CA ILE A 224 -16.94 -55.75 -14.28
C ILE A 224 -17.08 -55.82 -15.80
#